data_AF-A0A4U2Q3H9-F1
#
_entry.id   AF-A0A4U2Q3H9-F1
#
_cell.length_a   1.000
_cell.length_b   1.000
_cell.length_c   1.000
_cell.angle_alpha   90.00
_cell.angle_beta   90.00
_cell.angle_gamma   90.00
#
_symmetry.space_group_name_H-M   'P 1'
#
loop_
_entity.id
_entity.type
_entity.pdbx_description
1 polymer ?
#
loop_
_entity_poly.entity_id
_entity_poly.type
_entity_poly.pdbx_seq_one_letter_code
_entity_poly.pdbx_strand_id
1 'polypeptide(L)' 'MEKENAESIISDAEFIKLLKLARGGDQEAMSSILHLFEEDIQKTSRYIRMSREDAVQSIVTDFIEDLKRDDI' A
#
# COMPACT_ATOMS: atom_id res chain seq x y z
N MET A 1 -2.94 -24.72 -12.43
CA MET A 1 -1.97 -23.65 -12.78
C MET A 1 -2.31 -22.48 -11.90
N GLU A 2 -1.72 -22.44 -10.70
CA GLU A 2 -1.81 -21.30 -9.82
C GLU A 2 -0.72 -20.34 -10.27
N LYS A 3 -1.10 -19.20 -10.85
CA LYS A 3 -0.15 -18.13 -11.16
C LYS A 3 0.12 -17.43 -9.84
N GLU A 4 1.15 -17.90 -9.14
CA GLU A 4 1.68 -17.24 -7.96
C GLU A 4 2.03 -15.79 -8.33
N ASN A 5 1.47 -14.87 -7.55
CA ASN A 5 1.69 -13.42 -7.63
C ASN A 5 3.19 -13.15 -7.79
N ALA A 6 3.59 -12.70 -8.97
CA ALA A 6 4.92 -12.14 -9.22
C ALA A 6 4.98 -10.69 -8.68
N GLU A 7 4.41 -10.46 -7.50
CA GLU A 7 4.60 -9.22 -6.75
C GLU A 7 6.02 -9.30 -6.20
N SER A 8 6.82 -8.25 -6.46
CA SER A 8 8.22 -8.19 -6.08
C SER A 8 8.40 -8.67 -4.64
N ILE A 9 9.12 -9.76 -4.44
CA ILE A 9 9.43 -10.32 -3.12
C ILE A 9 10.41 -9.35 -2.46
N ILE A 10 9.91 -8.22 -1.98
CA ILE A 10 10.64 -7.35 -1.08
C ILE A 10 10.85 -8.13 0.21
N SER A 11 12.08 -8.11 0.72
CA SER A 11 12.34 -8.75 2.01
C SER A 11 11.69 -7.94 3.15
N ASP A 12 11.36 -8.61 4.26
CA ASP A 12 10.85 -7.94 5.46
C ASP A 12 11.76 -6.80 5.92
N ALA A 13 13.08 -6.99 5.82
CA ALA A 13 14.06 -5.97 6.20
C ALA A 13 13.98 -4.72 5.31
N GLU A 14 13.81 -4.89 4.00
CA GLU A 14 13.64 -3.80 3.05
C GLU A 14 12.30 -3.09 3.25
N PHE A 15 11.23 -3.85 3.50
CA PHE A 15 9.92 -3.29 3.80
C PHE A 15 9.95 -2.43 5.08
N ILE A 16 10.58 -2.93 6.16
CA ILE A 16 10.75 -2.18 7.41
C ILE A 16 11.57 -0.91 7.20
N LYS A 17 12.57 -0.93 6.32
CA LYS A 17 13.35 0.27 5.96
C LYS A 17 12.48 1.30 5.23
N LEU A 18 11.69 0.86 4.24
CA LEU A 18 10.76 1.74 3.52
C LEU A 18 9.71 2.33 4.47
N LEU A 19 9.16 1.52 5.37
CA LEU A 19 8.17 1.95 6.36
C LEU A 19 8.72 3.10 7.23
N LYS A 20 9.95 2.95 7.73
CA LYS A 20 10.61 4.00 8.53
C LYS A 20 10.83 5.29 7.76
N LEU A 21 11.25 5.20 6.50
CA LEU A 21 11.44 6.37 5.63
C LEU A 21 10.10 7.06 5.35
N ALA A 22 9.07 6.30 4.99
CA ALA A 22 7.73 6.82 4.71
C ALA A 22 7.11 7.53 5.92
N ARG A 23 7.27 6.96 7.13
CA ARG A 23 6.88 7.60 8.39
C ARG A 23 7.69 8.87 8.69
N GLY A 24 8.95 8.90 8.30
CA GLY A 24 9.81 10.08 8.37
C GLY A 24 9.45 11.20 7.38
N GLY A 25 8.41 11.01 6.55
CA GLY A 25 7.96 11.99 5.56
C GLY A 25 8.55 11.80 4.16
N ASP A 26 9.28 10.70 3.92
CA ASP A 26 9.83 10.38 2.60
C ASP A 26 8.70 9.98 1.63
N GLN A 27 8.47 10.84 0.63
CA GLN A 27 7.41 10.66 -0.35
C GLN A 27 7.71 9.52 -1.34
N GLU A 28 8.97 9.30 -1.68
CA GLU A 28 9.37 8.21 -2.60
C GLU A 28 9.18 6.86 -1.91
N ALA A 29 9.52 6.76 -0.62
CA ALA A 29 9.28 5.57 0.18
C ALA A 29 7.79 5.28 0.33
N MET A 30 6.97 6.31 0.60
CA MET A 30 5.51 6.15 0.66
C MET A 30 4.94 5.69 -0.68
N SER A 31 5.36 6.32 -1.80
CA SER A 31 4.94 5.91 -3.13
C SER A 31 5.37 4.49 -3.47
N SER A 32 6.55 4.06 -3.03
CA SER A 32 7.06 2.71 -3.25
C SER A 32 6.21 1.68 -2.51
N ILE A 33 5.79 1.98 -1.27
CA ILE A 33 4.85 1.15 -0.51
C ILE A 33 3.50 1.08 -1.22
N LEU A 34 2.95 2.20 -1.68
CA LEU A 34 1.67 2.21 -2.40
C LEU A 34 1.74 1.39 -3.69
N HIS A 35 2.85 1.44 -4.43
CA HIS A 35 3.04 0.66 -5.65
C HIS A 35 3.12 -0.83 -5.37
N LEU A 36 3.75 -1.24 -4.27
CA LEU A 36 3.80 -2.64 -3.82
C LEU A 36 2.41 -3.24 -3.63
N PHE A 37 1.46 -2.44 -3.12
CA PHE A 37 0.07 -2.86 -2.88
C PHE A 37 -0.91 -2.41 -3.97
N GLU A 38 -0.44 -1.88 -5.11
CA GLU A 38 -1.31 -1.30 -6.13
C GLU A 38 -2.32 -2.32 -6.66
N GLU A 39 -1.88 -3.54 -6.93
CA GLU A 39 -2.75 -4.60 -7.44
C GLU A 39 -3.84 -4.96 -6.41
N ASP A 40 -3.49 -5.04 -5.13
CA ASP A 40 -4.43 -5.32 -4.05
C ASP A 40 -5.42 -4.19 -3.82
N ILE A 41 -4.98 -2.93 -3.90
CA ILE A 41 -5.86 -1.75 -3.85
C ILE A 41 -6.86 -1.81 -5.02
N GLN A 42 -6.40 -2.15 -6.22
CA GLN A 42 -7.24 -2.28 -7.40
C GLN A 42 -8.20 -3.46 -7.33
N LYS A 43 -7.82 -4.58 -6.70
CA LYS A 43 -8.70 -5.73 -6.45
C LYS A 43 -9.75 -5.40 -5.38
N THR A 44 -9.32 -4.81 -4.27
CA THR A 44 -10.17 -4.51 -3.11
C THR A 44 -11.21 -3.44 -3.43
N SER A 45 -10.82 -2.40 -4.20
CA SER A 45 -11.73 -1.32 -4.62
C SER A 45 -12.98 -1.81 -5.35
N ARG A 46 -12.94 -2.99 -6.01
CA ARG A 46 -14.09 -3.59 -6.73
C ARG A 46 -15.23 -4.00 -5.81
N TYR A 47 -14.97 -4.18 -4.53
CA TYR A 47 -15.95 -4.62 -3.55
C TYR A 47 -16.56 -3.47 -2.74
N ILE A 48 -16.06 -2.25 -2.90
CA ILE A 48 -16.54 -1.07 -2.18
C ILE A 48 -17.70 -0.46 -2.96
N ARG A 49 -18.80 -0.13 -2.27
CA ARG A 49 -20.04 0.38 -2.86
C ARG A 49 -19.97 1.89 -3.17
N MET A 50 -18.98 2.29 -3.95
CA MET A 50 -18.73 3.65 -4.45
C MET A 50 -18.13 3.60 -5.87
N SER A 51 -17.81 4.75 -6.46
CA SER A 51 -17.11 4.76 -7.75
C SER A 51 -15.73 4.13 -7.60
N ARG A 52 -15.17 3.58 -8.69
CA ARG A 52 -13.85 2.94 -8.62
C ARG A 52 -12.76 3.92 -8.19
N GLU A 53 -12.84 5.17 -8.67
CA GLU A 53 -11.89 6.22 -8.30
C GLU A 53 -12.00 6.55 -6.81
N ASP A 54 -13.22 6.75 -6.30
CA ASP A 54 -13.44 7.04 -4.87
C ASP A 54 -12.99 5.88 -3.99
N ALA A 55 -13.22 4.64 -4.42
CA ALA A 55 -12.81 3.44 -3.68
C ALA A 55 -11.29 3.33 -3.58
N VAL A 56 -10.58 3.56 -4.69
CA VAL A 56 -9.11 3.57 -4.70
C VAL A 56 -8.58 4.68 -3.80
N GLN A 57 -9.12 5.90 -3.92
CA GLN A 57 -8.67 7.02 -3.08
C GLN A 57 -8.95 6.80 -1.60
N SER A 58 -10.09 6.22 -1.25
CA SER A 58 -10.43 5.89 0.14
C SER A 58 -9.42 4.89 0.72
N ILE A 59 -9.14 3.79 0.01
CA ILE A 59 -8.16 2.78 0.45
C ILE A 59 -6.76 3.41 0.60
N VAL A 60 -6.32 4.20 -0.38
CA VAL A 60 -4.99 4.85 -0.32
C VAL A 60 -4.91 5.82 0.86
N THR A 61 -5.95 6.61 1.11
CA THR A 61 -5.98 7.57 2.21
C THR A 61 -5.91 6.85 3.56
N ASP A 62 -6.77 5.86 3.77
CA ASP A 62 -6.81 5.07 5.00
C ASP A 62 -5.47 4.34 5.22
N PHE A 63 -4.90 3.78 4.16
CA PHE A 63 -3.62 3.08 4.24
C PHE A 63 -2.47 4.02 4.62
N ILE A 64 -2.40 5.23 4.03
CA ILE A 64 -1.40 6.23 4.41
C ILE A 64 -1.58 6.66 5.86
N GLU A 65 -2.81 6.83 6.32
CA GLU A 65 -3.10 7.17 7.73
C GLU A 65 -2.61 6.07 8.66
N ASP A 66 -2.95 4.82 8.38
CA ASP A 66 -2.54 3.67 9.18
C ASP A 66 -1.02 3.49 9.20
N LEU A 67 -0.34 3.74 8.08
CA LEU A 67 1.13 3.71 8.01
C LEU A 67 1.77 4.79 8.88
N LYS A 68 1.11 5.93 9.08
CA LYS A 68 1.58 7.08 9.89
C LYS A 68 1.22 6.97 11.36
N ARG A 69 0.23 6.15 11.74
CA ARG A 69 -0.13 5.92 13.13
C ARG A 69 0.99 5.11 13.79
N ASP A 70 1.66 5.72 14.77
CA ASP A 70 2.74 5.12 15.56
C ASP A 70 2.19 4.29 16.76
N ASP A 71 1.07 3.57 16.57
CA ASP A 71 0.48 2.73 17.62
C ASP A 71 1.19 1.35 17.70
N ILE A 72 2.51 1.35 17.91
CA ILE A 72 3.31 0.20 18.36
C ILE A 72 4.15 0.60 19.57
#